data_AF-A0A844M4L9-F1
#
_entry.id   AF-A0A844M4L9-F1
#
_cell.length_a   1.000
_cell.length_b   1.000
_cell.length_c   1.000
_cell.angle_alpha   90.00
_cell.angle_beta   90.00
_cell.angle_gamma   90.00
#
_symmetry.space_group_name_H-M   'P 1'
#
loop_
_entity.id
_entity.type
_entity.pdbx_description
1 polymer ?
#
loop_
_entity_poly.entity_id
_entity_poly.type
_entity_poly.pdbx_seq_one_letter_code
_entity_poly.pdbx_strand_id
1 'polypeptide(L)'
;ASPYSISKIGTDYLGKFYGEAYNIRTFVTRMGTHSGPRRSDVFFESTVAKQIALIEAGYQEPVIKVGNLSSVRTFQDCRDAI
;
A
#
# COMPACT_ATOMS: atom_id res chain seq x y z
N ALA A 1 13.42 -9.35 4.01
CA ALA A 1 13.26 -8.59 2.75
C ALA A 1 12.20 -9.28 1.90
N SER A 2 11.28 -8.54 1.26
CA SER A 2 10.31 -9.14 0.34
C SER A 2 10.77 -8.97 -1.12
N PRO A 3 10.38 -9.86 -2.05
CA PRO A 3 10.66 -9.67 -3.48
C PRO A 3 10.17 -8.32 -4.03
N TYR A 4 9.04 -7.83 -3.51
CA TYR A 4 8.52 -6.49 -3.78
C TYR A 4 9.50 -5.39 -3.33
N SER A 5 10.00 -5.45 -2.08
CA SER A 5 10.93 -4.45 -1.56
C SER A 5 12.23 -4.41 -2.36
N ILE A 6 12.73 -5.57 -2.79
CA ILE A 6 13.95 -5.69 -3.59
C ILE A 6 13.78 -5.07 -4.99
N SER A 7 12.64 -5.31 -5.65
CA SER A 7 12.40 -4.71 -6.96
C SER A 7 12.28 -3.19 -6.87
N LYS A 8 11.63 -2.67 -5.82
CA LYS A 8 11.47 -1.22 -5.62
C LYS A 8 12.78 -0.50 -5.29
N ILE A 9 13.65 -1.08 -4.46
CA ILE A 9 14.97 -0.48 -4.22
C ILE A 9 15.85 -0.54 -5.48
N GLY A 10 15.71 -1.58 -6.30
CA GLY A 10 16.37 -1.65 -7.62
C GLY A 10 15.92 -0.50 -8.54
N THR A 11 14.61 -0.25 -8.64
CA THR A 11 14.08 0.87 -9.43
C THR A 11 14.52 2.24 -8.90
N ASP A 12 14.61 2.40 -7.57
CA ASP A 12 15.12 3.62 -6.93
C ASP A 12 16.55 3.94 -7.40
N TYR A 13 17.46 2.96 -7.32
CA TYR A 13 18.83 3.14 -7.79
C TYR A 13 18.93 3.37 -9.30
N LEU A 14 18.07 2.73 -10.11
CA LEU A 14 18.01 3.02 -11.55
C LEU A 14 17.59 4.47 -11.82
N GLY A 15 16.55 4.97 -11.13
CA GLY A 15 16.11 6.35 -11.26
C GLY A 15 17.21 7.36 -10.92
N LYS A 16 17.97 7.08 -9.85
CA LYS A 16 19.14 7.88 -9.46
C LYS A 16 20.24 7.83 -10.54
N PHE A 17 20.63 6.64 -10.97
CA PHE A 17 21.68 6.46 -11.96
C PHE A 17 21.37 7.20 -13.26
N TYR A 18 20.15 7.08 -13.78
CA TYR A 18 19.77 7.77 -15.02
C TYR A 18 19.71 9.29 -14.86
N GLY A 19 19.35 9.78 -13.67
CA GLY A 19 19.41 11.21 -13.37
C GLY A 19 20.84 11.75 -13.34
N GLU A 20 21.76 11.03 -12.69
CA GLU A 20 23.16 11.44 -12.56
C GLU A 20 23.96 11.27 -13.85
N ALA A 21 23.80 10.15 -14.55
CA ALA A 21 24.60 9.81 -15.72
C ALA A 21 24.13 10.47 -17.01
N TYR A 22 22.81 10.70 -17.15
CA TYR A 22 22.22 11.20 -18.40
C TYR A 22 21.46 12.53 -18.22
N ASN A 23 21.54 13.14 -17.04
CA ASN A 23 20.85 14.40 -16.71
C ASN A 23 19.33 14.35 -16.96
N ILE A 24 18.73 13.16 -16.87
CA ILE A 24 17.28 12.97 -16.99
C ILE A 24 16.64 13.45 -15.70
N ARG A 25 15.59 14.27 -15.78
CA ARG A 25 14.87 14.73 -14.59
C ARG A 25 14.07 13.56 -13.98
N THR A 26 14.59 12.97 -12.90
CA THR A 26 13.95 11.88 -12.17
C THR A 26 13.51 12.34 -10.77
N PHE A 27 12.40 11.78 -10.29
CA PHE A 27 11.91 11.93 -8.92
C PHE A 27 11.54 10.55 -8.39
N VAL A 28 12.06 10.19 -7.21
CA VAL A 28 11.80 8.89 -6.60
C VAL A 28 11.00 9.07 -5.32
N THR A 29 9.85 8.42 -5.25
CA THR A 29 8.97 8.42 -4.06
C THR A 29 9.12 7.11 -3.29
N ARG A 30 9.35 7.20 -1.97
CA ARG A 30 9.32 6.05 -1.04
C ARG A 30 8.05 6.08 -0.21
N MET A 31 6.91 6.04 -0.90
CA MET A 31 5.61 6.25 -0.27
C MET A 31 5.23 5.09 0.64
N GLY A 32 4.73 5.43 1.83
CA GLY A 32 4.15 4.47 2.78
C GLY A 32 2.80 3.94 2.31
N THR A 33 2.10 3.24 3.20
CA THR A 33 0.73 2.79 2.90
C THR A 33 -0.18 4.01 2.72
N HIS A 34 -0.85 4.09 1.59
CA HIS A 34 -1.91 5.06 1.34
C HIS A 34 -3.22 4.32 1.07
N SER A 35 -4.32 4.86 1.58
CA SER A 35 -5.64 4.24 1.44
C SER A 35 -6.73 5.24 1.12
N GLY A 36 -7.89 4.74 0.70
CA GLY A 36 -9.07 5.53 0.38
C GLY A 36 -10.08 4.76 -0.47
N PRO A 37 -11.25 5.36 -0.76
CA PRO A 37 -12.27 4.74 -1.60
C PRO A 37 -11.72 4.31 -2.97
N ARG A 38 -12.23 3.18 -3.50
CA ARG A 38 -11.79 2.51 -4.75
C ARG A 38 -10.45 1.75 -4.65
N ARG A 39 -9.85 1.65 -3.46
CA ARG A 39 -8.73 0.73 -3.21
C ARG A 39 -9.19 -0.73 -3.34
N SER A 40 -8.36 -1.58 -3.93
CA SER A 40 -8.61 -3.03 -3.97
C SER A 40 -8.71 -3.63 -2.57
N ASP A 41 -9.49 -4.70 -2.42
CA ASP A 41 -9.75 -5.42 -1.17
C ASP A 41 -8.65 -6.40 -0.74
N VAL A 42 -7.51 -6.43 -1.45
CA VAL A 42 -6.32 -7.21 -1.07
C VAL A 42 -5.43 -6.50 -0.04
N PHE A 43 -5.70 -5.23 0.24
CA PHE A 43 -5.00 -4.43 1.25
C PHE A 43 -5.73 -4.51 2.59
N PHE A 44 -4.96 -4.52 3.69
CA PHE A 44 -5.45 -4.79 5.05
C PHE A 44 -6.71 -3.99 5.40
N GLU A 45 -6.67 -2.67 5.25
CA GLU A 45 -7.76 -1.79 5.63
C GLU A 45 -9.01 -2.01 4.76
N SER A 46 -8.83 -2.24 3.46
CA SER A 46 -9.92 -2.56 2.54
C SER A 46 -10.53 -3.94 2.85
N THR A 47 -9.71 -4.94 3.18
CA THR A 47 -10.18 -6.28 3.56
C THR A 47 -11.00 -6.22 4.85
N VAL A 48 -10.55 -5.46 5.85
CA VAL A 48 -11.28 -5.29 7.11
C VAL A 48 -12.59 -4.54 6.88
N ALA A 49 -12.56 -3.43 6.15
CA ALA A 49 -13.77 -2.66 5.82
C ALA A 49 -14.80 -3.49 5.04
N LYS A 50 -14.34 -4.31 4.08
CA LYS A 50 -15.22 -5.23 3.34
C LYS A 50 -15.89 -6.25 4.25
N GLN A 51 -15.15 -6.87 5.16
CA GLN A 51 -15.71 -7.85 6.10
C GLN A 51 -16.74 -7.20 7.02
N ILE A 52 -16.47 -6.01 7.54
CA ILE A 52 -17.43 -5.25 8.36
C ILE A 52 -18.72 -5.00 7.56
N ALA A 53 -18.61 -4.47 6.33
CA ALA A 53 -19.77 -4.20 5.49
C ALA A 53 -20.58 -5.46 5.16
N LEU A 54 -19.93 -6.60 4.92
CA LEU A 54 -20.62 -7.87 4.68
C LEU A 54 -21.31 -8.40 5.94
N ILE A 55 -20.72 -8.22 7.12
CA ILE A 55 -21.33 -8.59 8.40
C ILE A 55 -22.57 -7.72 8.66
N GLU A 56 -22.46 -6.41 8.50
CA GLU A 56 -23.57 -5.46 8.68
C GLU A 56 -24.73 -5.74 7.71
N ALA A 57 -24.42 -6.22 6.51
CA ALA A 57 -25.41 -6.62 5.51
C ALA A 57 -25.94 -8.06 5.67
N GLY A 58 -25.46 -8.83 6.66
CA GLY A 58 -25.89 -10.21 6.91
C GLY A 58 -25.35 -11.24 5.91
N TYR A 59 -24.33 -10.88 5.13
CA TYR A 59 -23.68 -11.77 4.16
C TYR A 59 -22.45 -12.51 4.71
N GLN A 60 -22.04 -12.20 5.94
CA GLN A 60 -20.92 -12.84 6.63
C GLN A 60 -21.23 -12.99 8.12
N GLU A 61 -20.86 -14.12 8.72
CA GLU A 61 -20.89 -14.29 10.18
C GLU A 61 -20.08 -13.20 10.88
N PRO A 62 -20.45 -12.74 12.10
CA PRO A 62 -19.80 -11.64 12.83
C PRO A 62 -18.42 -12.01 13.38
N VAL A 63 -17.53 -12.49 12.51
CA VAL A 63 -16.17 -12.94 12.76
C VAL A 63 -15.27 -12.33 11.67
N ILE A 64 -14.39 -11.43 12.09
CA ILE A 64 -13.40 -10.81 11.19
C ILE A 64 -12.14 -11.68 11.16
N LYS A 65 -11.73 -12.10 9.97
CA LYS A 65 -10.48 -12.83 9.74
C LYS A 65 -9.37 -11.83 9.41
N VAL A 66 -8.32 -11.81 10.24
CA VAL A 66 -7.17 -10.91 10.10
C VAL A 66 -5.85 -11.67 10.22
N GLY A 67 -4.79 -11.08 9.68
CA GLY A 67 -3.41 -11.56 9.84
C GLY A 67 -2.73 -10.98 11.08
N ASN A 68 -1.48 -10.55 10.92
CA ASN A 68 -0.67 -10.02 12.02
C ASN A 68 -1.12 -8.62 12.48
N LEU A 69 -1.63 -8.52 13.72
CA LEU A 69 -2.04 -7.25 14.35
C LEU A 69 -0.93 -6.51 15.10
N SER A 70 0.22 -7.14 15.36
CA SER A 70 1.37 -6.47 16.01
C SER A 70 2.14 -5.55 15.06
N SER A 71 1.81 -5.60 13.77
CA SER A 71 2.53 -4.91 12.70
C SER A 71 2.19 -3.43 12.65
N VAL A 72 3.16 -2.55 12.92
CA VAL A 72 3.00 -1.09 12.82
C VAL A 72 3.25 -0.59 11.40
N ARG A 73 2.39 0.30 10.91
CA ARG A 73 2.51 0.94 9.58
C ARG A 73 2.12 2.40 9.66
N THR A 74 2.70 3.21 8.78
CA THR A 74 2.25 4.58 8.51
C THR A 74 1.15 4.54 7.45
N PHE A 75 0.08 5.30 7.68
CA PHE A 75 -1.04 5.43 6.76
C PHE A 75 -1.23 6.89 6.34
N GLN A 76 -1.60 7.10 5.09
CA GLN A 76 -1.95 8.40 4.52
C GLN A 76 -3.22 8.25 3.67
N ASP A 77 -4.04 9.29 3.59
CA ASP A 77 -5.17 9.30 2.66
C ASP A 77 -4.68 9.47 1.22
N CYS A 78 -5.31 8.78 0.27
CA CYS A 78 -4.93 8.87 -1.14
C CYS A 78 -5.10 10.27 -1.73
N ARG A 79 -5.96 11.12 -1.14
CA ARG A 79 -6.16 12.51 -1.54
C ARG A 79 -4.97 13.41 -1.22
N ASP A 80 -4.14 13.03 -0.24
CA ASP A 80 -2.91 13.75 0.09
C ASP A 80 -1.71 13.23 -0.73
N ALA A 81 -1.88 12.08 -1.39
CA ALA A 81 -0.81 11.40 -2.13
C ALA A 81 -0.78 11.75 -3.63
N ILE A 82 -1.87 12.33 -4.14
CA ILE A 82 -2.09 12.69 -5.56
C ILE A 82 -2.13 14.21 -5.66
#